data_AF-A0A435GGD1-F1
#
_entry.id   AF-A0A435GGD1-F1
#
_cell.length_a   1.000
_cell.length_b   1.000
_cell.length_c   1.000
_cell.angle_alpha   90.00
_cell.angle_beta   90.00
_cell.angle_gamma   90.00
#
_symmetry.space_group_name_H-M   'P 1'
#
loop_
_entity.id
_entity.type
_entity.pdbx_description
1 polymer ?
#
loop_
_entity_poly.entity_id
_entity_poly.type
_entity_poly.pdbx_seq_one_letter_code
_entity_poly.pdbx_strand_id
1 'polypeptide(L)'
;METALSLTNIEPTFGSSDRARTVFERPLVHPPLIPDFVRRAKQVFVSTDNRFGAAARLLSALWREEQKLPIGAFIVGTKGDTRRIKLGSRISPAAARAGANFMTSDVTALAKAELLFREPGSVWDEERLWTNLLSSQALTVNLWAPMAFDLHLASAVWQTLLPGFVHSVTRIRFEHSPGRFQENYFGDGTAFDVLAEIVTPEGEPGFVAAEIKFVEEMLAPAARHRDRYDETTRESGLYLDPEDPLLRRPGFEQLRREHVMAQLMVDKGVASRGKFITIVPRLNRRAVASGAIYAAELHDPSGDTQHDDGRERVGFEAFTLEAVIRTIAEAGEAEYASLLWARYCDFHRVVRHVMETIVTTPTANDFNLAKTETAEDA
;
A
#
# COMPACT_ATOMS: atom_id res chain seq x y z
N MET A 1 17.58 9.65 21.08
CA MET A 1 18.17 8.44 21.70
C MET A 1 17.29 7.29 21.27
N GLU A 2 17.75 6.53 20.28
CA GLU A 2 16.99 5.46 19.63
C GLU A 2 16.72 4.32 20.60
N THR A 3 15.45 4.04 20.89
CA THR A 3 15.03 2.79 21.53
C THR A 3 14.59 1.83 20.43
N ALA A 4 15.52 0.95 20.05
CA ALA A 4 15.26 -0.16 19.16
C ALA A 4 14.16 -1.06 19.75
N LEU A 5 13.09 -1.27 18.99
CA LEU A 5 12.11 -2.32 19.25
C LEU A 5 12.85 -3.67 19.22
N SER A 6 12.78 -4.39 20.34
CA SER A 6 13.53 -5.61 20.64
C SER A 6 13.36 -6.68 19.56
N LEU A 7 14.41 -6.89 18.76
CA LEU A 7 14.58 -8.05 17.88
C LEU A 7 14.84 -9.28 18.75
N THR A 8 13.96 -10.27 18.67
CA THR A 8 14.14 -11.56 19.35
C THR A 8 15.42 -12.26 18.88
N ASN A 9 16.27 -12.59 19.84
CA ASN A 9 17.56 -13.25 19.68
C ASN A 9 17.39 -14.68 19.15
N ILE A 10 17.75 -14.87 17.89
CA ILE A 10 18.28 -16.14 17.38
C ILE A 10 19.59 -15.76 16.69
N GLU A 11 20.73 -16.10 17.31
CA GLU A 11 22.04 -15.91 16.68
C GLU A 11 22.14 -16.81 15.44
N PRO A 12 22.31 -16.25 14.23
CA PRO A 12 22.60 -17.09 13.10
C PRO A 12 24.08 -17.49 13.13
N THR A 13 24.33 -18.79 13.04
CA THR A 13 25.66 -19.39 12.85
C THR A 13 26.16 -19.07 11.44
N PHE A 14 26.57 -17.82 11.20
CA PHE A 14 27.27 -17.40 9.98
C PHE A 14 28.78 -17.38 10.21
N GLY A 15 29.54 -17.88 9.23
CA GLY A 15 30.97 -17.62 9.13
C GLY A 15 31.24 -16.12 9.12
N SER A 16 32.10 -15.69 10.03
CA SER A 16 32.43 -14.29 10.36
C SER A 16 32.84 -13.47 9.13
N SER A 17 31.89 -12.78 8.50
CA SER A 17 32.18 -11.54 7.77
C SER A 17 31.26 -10.43 8.27
N ASP A 18 31.87 -9.32 8.67
CA ASP A 18 31.26 -8.14 9.27
C ASP A 18 30.09 -7.55 8.44
N ARG A 19 30.12 -7.79 7.11
CA ARG A 19 29.06 -7.36 6.18
C ARG A 19 27.75 -8.13 6.31
N ALA A 20 27.74 -9.39 6.73
CA ALA A 20 26.51 -10.17 6.82
C ALA A 20 25.67 -9.80 8.05
N ARG A 21 26.33 -9.42 9.16
CA ARG A 21 25.65 -8.96 10.40
C ARG A 21 25.07 -7.55 10.25
N THR A 22 25.83 -6.63 9.66
CA THR A 22 25.41 -5.22 9.47
C THR A 22 24.18 -5.03 8.58
N VAL A 23 23.81 -6.03 7.76
CA VAL A 23 22.58 -5.98 6.94
C VAL A 23 21.30 -5.97 7.79
N PHE A 24 21.32 -6.51 9.01
CA PHE A 24 20.16 -6.52 9.91
C PHE A 24 20.11 -5.32 10.86
N GLU A 25 21.18 -4.54 10.90
CA GLU A 25 21.33 -3.36 11.76
C GLU A 25 20.95 -2.05 11.05
N ARG A 26 20.72 -2.11 9.73
CA ARG A 26 20.44 -0.92 8.89
C ARG A 26 19.16 -1.10 8.08
N PRO A 27 18.37 -0.04 7.89
CA PRO A 27 17.23 -0.08 6.97
C PRO A 27 17.65 -0.51 5.56
N LEU A 28 16.91 -1.44 4.97
CA LEU A 28 17.13 -1.82 3.58
C LEU A 28 16.93 -0.61 2.65
N VAL A 29 17.89 -0.37 1.76
CA VAL A 29 17.81 0.69 0.73
C VAL A 29 17.11 0.18 -0.54
N HIS A 30 17.17 -1.13 -0.79
CA HIS A 30 16.54 -1.79 -1.92
C HIS A 30 15.77 -3.04 -1.46
N PRO A 31 14.65 -3.38 -2.12
CA PRO A 31 13.98 -4.66 -1.85
C PRO A 31 14.98 -5.81 -2.06
N PRO A 32 14.95 -6.89 -1.27
CA PRO A 32 15.84 -8.03 -1.49
C PRO A 32 15.59 -8.68 -2.86
N LEU A 33 16.66 -9.14 -3.53
CA LEU A 33 16.52 -9.95 -4.74
C LEU A 33 16.31 -11.40 -4.30
N ILE A 34 15.22 -12.02 -4.76
CA ILE A 34 14.82 -13.36 -4.32
C ILE A 34 15.10 -14.36 -5.44
N PRO A 35 15.97 -15.36 -5.22
CA PRO A 35 16.21 -16.40 -6.21
C PRO A 35 14.94 -17.20 -6.55
N ASP A 36 14.79 -17.60 -7.81
CA ASP A 36 13.60 -18.28 -8.29
C ASP A 36 13.31 -19.59 -7.58
N PHE A 37 14.33 -20.36 -7.19
CA PHE A 37 14.13 -21.60 -6.45
C PHE A 37 13.49 -21.35 -5.07
N VAL A 38 13.88 -20.27 -4.38
CA VAL A 38 13.25 -19.83 -3.12
C VAL A 38 11.80 -19.43 -3.36
N ARG A 39 11.55 -18.65 -4.42
CA ARG A 39 10.19 -18.22 -4.79
C ARG A 39 9.29 -19.42 -5.11
N ARG A 40 9.80 -20.41 -5.83
CA ARG A 40 9.06 -21.64 -6.17
C ARG A 40 8.80 -22.51 -4.94
N ALA A 41 9.78 -22.65 -4.04
CA ALA A 41 9.62 -23.41 -2.79
C ALA A 41 8.47 -22.89 -1.91
N LYS A 42 8.28 -21.56 -1.86
CA LYS A 42 7.16 -20.91 -1.14
C LYS A 42 5.90 -20.69 -1.97
N GLN A 43 5.85 -21.21 -3.20
CA GLN A 43 4.74 -21.03 -4.13
C GLN A 43 4.42 -19.54 -4.39
N VAL A 44 5.45 -18.69 -4.48
CA VAL A 44 5.36 -17.24 -4.74
C VAL A 44 6.08 -16.82 -6.03
N PHE A 45 6.34 -17.75 -6.94
CA PHE A 45 6.90 -17.39 -8.24
C PHE A 45 5.83 -16.85 -9.19
N VAL A 46 5.97 -15.60 -9.61
CA VAL A 46 5.22 -14.96 -10.69
C VAL A 46 6.22 -14.28 -11.63
N SER A 47 6.23 -14.66 -12.90
CA SER A 47 7.25 -14.23 -13.86
C SER A 47 7.25 -12.74 -14.15
N THR A 48 6.11 -12.07 -13.93
CA THR A 48 5.93 -10.63 -14.16
C THR A 48 6.15 -9.78 -12.90
N ASP A 49 6.50 -10.39 -11.75
CA ASP A 49 6.81 -9.60 -10.54
C ASP A 49 8.08 -8.77 -10.79
N ASN A 50 8.01 -7.47 -10.46
CA ASN A 50 9.23 -6.71 -10.20
C ASN A 50 9.90 -7.14 -8.89
N ARG A 51 11.07 -6.56 -8.58
CA ARG A 51 11.85 -6.91 -7.39
C ARG A 51 11.09 -6.68 -6.07
N PHE A 52 10.32 -5.59 -5.96
CA PHE A 52 9.53 -5.31 -4.77
C PHE A 52 8.34 -6.28 -4.63
N GLY A 53 7.59 -6.50 -5.71
CA GLY A 53 6.46 -7.44 -5.76
C GLY A 53 6.88 -8.85 -5.38
N ALA A 54 8.03 -9.34 -5.88
CA ALA A 54 8.58 -10.64 -5.50
C ALA A 54 8.90 -10.72 -4.00
N ALA A 55 9.52 -9.68 -3.44
CA ALA A 55 9.83 -9.61 -2.01
C ALA A 55 8.56 -9.53 -1.15
N ALA A 56 7.59 -8.69 -1.52
CA ALA A 56 6.32 -8.55 -0.80
C ALA A 56 5.50 -9.83 -0.85
N ARG A 57 5.51 -10.54 -1.99
CA ARG A 57 4.86 -11.84 -2.13
C ARG A 57 5.47 -12.88 -1.20
N LEU A 58 6.79 -12.93 -1.11
CA LEU A 58 7.49 -13.82 -0.18
C LEU A 58 7.20 -13.43 1.28
N LEU A 59 7.26 -12.14 1.64
CA LEU A 59 6.88 -11.66 2.97
C LEU A 59 5.48 -12.14 3.36
N SER A 60 4.51 -11.94 2.47
CA SER A 60 3.13 -12.34 2.71
C SER A 60 2.95 -13.86 2.89
N ALA A 61 3.74 -14.68 2.20
CA ALA A 61 3.71 -16.13 2.36
C ALA A 61 4.32 -16.58 3.69
N LEU A 62 5.41 -15.93 4.12
CA LEU A 62 6.02 -16.19 5.44
C LEU A 62 5.07 -15.79 6.57
N TRP A 63 4.44 -14.62 6.46
CA TRP A 63 3.40 -14.18 7.40
C TRP A 63 2.23 -15.17 7.44
N ARG A 64 1.71 -15.61 6.28
CA ARG A 64 0.64 -16.60 6.19
C ARG A 64 0.96 -17.89 6.95
N GLU A 65 2.20 -18.39 6.79
CA GLU A 65 2.65 -19.62 7.43
C GLU A 65 2.75 -19.49 8.96
N GLU A 66 3.28 -18.36 9.44
CA GLU A 66 3.33 -18.04 10.87
C GLU A 66 1.93 -17.97 11.48
N GLN A 67 0.98 -17.37 10.75
CA GLN A 67 -0.44 -17.33 11.15
C GLN A 67 -1.17 -18.67 10.94
N LYS A 68 -0.48 -19.72 10.47
CA LYS A 68 -1.03 -21.05 10.18
C LYS A 68 -2.21 -21.03 9.21
N LEU A 69 -2.23 -20.06 8.30
CA LEU A 69 -3.33 -19.88 7.36
C LEU A 69 -3.16 -20.80 6.14
N PRO A 70 -4.17 -21.61 5.77
CA PRO A 70 -4.07 -22.47 4.61
C PRO A 70 -3.92 -21.68 3.32
N ILE A 71 -3.03 -22.15 2.44
CA ILE A 71 -2.73 -21.49 1.16
C ILE A 71 -3.96 -21.43 0.24
N GLY A 72 -4.13 -20.28 -0.39
CA GLY A 72 -5.14 -20.02 -1.42
C GLY A 72 -4.67 -20.38 -2.82
N ALA A 73 -5.47 -19.99 -3.79
CA ALA A 73 -5.12 -20.14 -5.19
C ALA A 73 -5.62 -18.96 -6.01
N PHE A 74 -4.95 -18.72 -7.13
CA PHE A 74 -5.40 -17.83 -8.18
C PHE A 74 -6.00 -18.67 -9.32
N ILE A 75 -7.09 -18.20 -9.90
CA ILE A 75 -7.74 -18.85 -11.04
C ILE A 75 -7.31 -18.11 -12.30
N VAL A 76 -6.68 -18.82 -13.23
CA VAL A 76 -6.32 -18.31 -14.56
C VAL A 76 -7.13 -19.01 -15.63
N GLY A 77 -7.38 -18.31 -16.74
CA GLY A 77 -8.06 -18.86 -17.92
C GLY A 77 -9.44 -18.27 -18.15
N THR A 78 -10.09 -18.71 -19.23
CA THR A 78 -11.43 -18.26 -19.65
C THR A 78 -12.50 -19.24 -19.18
N LYS A 79 -13.76 -18.79 -19.13
CA LYS A 79 -14.90 -19.61 -18.72
C LYS A 79 -14.93 -20.92 -19.53
N GLY A 80 -14.73 -22.06 -18.86
CA GLY A 80 -14.67 -23.40 -19.48
C GLY A 80 -13.28 -24.04 -19.53
N ASP A 81 -12.21 -23.25 -19.40
CA ASP A 81 -10.81 -23.73 -19.34
C ASP A 81 -10.04 -22.90 -18.29
N THR A 82 -10.32 -23.19 -17.02
CA THR A 82 -9.71 -22.49 -15.89
C THR A 82 -8.75 -23.38 -15.14
N ARG A 83 -7.53 -22.89 -14.87
CA ARG A 83 -6.54 -23.55 -14.04
C ARG A 83 -6.43 -22.87 -12.68
N ARG A 84 -6.44 -23.68 -11.62
CA ARG A 84 -6.24 -23.23 -10.25
C ARG A 84 -4.75 -23.36 -9.89
N ILE A 85 -4.08 -22.23 -9.65
CA ILE A 85 -2.66 -22.17 -9.30
C ILE A 85 -2.54 -21.77 -7.83
N LYS A 86 -1.98 -22.66 -7.00
CA LYS A 86 -1.66 -22.32 -5.60
C LYS A 86 -0.67 -21.16 -5.57
N LEU A 87 -0.93 -20.17 -4.73
CA LEU A 87 -0.10 -18.98 -4.61
C LEU A 87 0.05 -18.60 -3.14
N GLY A 88 1.30 -18.52 -2.66
CA GLY A 88 1.65 -18.34 -1.25
C GLY A 88 1.13 -17.03 -0.65
N SER A 89 0.93 -16.02 -1.49
CA SER A 89 0.34 -14.73 -1.15
C SER A 89 -1.18 -14.71 -1.19
N ARG A 90 -1.83 -15.88 -1.21
CA ARG A 90 -3.30 -15.98 -1.10
C ARG A 90 -3.65 -16.93 0.04
N ILE A 91 -4.81 -16.71 0.62
CA ILE A 91 -5.40 -17.58 1.65
C ILE A 91 -6.57 -18.38 1.10
N SER A 92 -6.83 -19.54 1.71
CA SER A 92 -7.94 -20.41 1.31
C SER A 92 -9.30 -19.72 1.43
N PRO A 93 -10.33 -20.14 0.68
CA PRO A 93 -11.68 -19.59 0.81
C PRO A 93 -12.27 -19.71 2.23
N ALA A 94 -11.92 -20.76 2.98
CA ALA A 94 -12.38 -20.92 4.36
C ALA A 94 -11.75 -19.86 5.28
N ALA A 95 -10.43 -19.65 5.18
CA ALA A 95 -9.74 -18.61 5.93
C ALA A 95 -10.22 -17.20 5.53
N ALA A 96 -10.48 -16.96 4.24
CA ALA A 96 -11.03 -15.71 3.74
C ALA A 96 -12.42 -15.41 4.33
N ARG A 97 -13.33 -16.39 4.36
CA ARG A 97 -14.65 -16.25 5.02
C ARG A 97 -14.55 -15.96 6.51
N ALA A 98 -13.52 -16.49 7.17
CA ALA A 98 -13.22 -16.22 8.57
C ALA A 98 -12.60 -14.82 8.80
N GLY A 99 -12.30 -14.07 7.74
CA GLY A 99 -11.71 -12.73 7.84
C GLY A 99 -10.19 -12.71 8.02
N ALA A 100 -9.50 -13.82 7.78
CA ALA A 100 -8.07 -13.93 8.05
C ALA A 100 -7.16 -13.03 7.18
N ASN A 101 -7.73 -12.23 6.27
CA ASN A 101 -7.01 -11.17 5.57
C ASN A 101 -6.97 -9.85 6.37
N PHE A 102 -7.59 -9.78 7.55
CA PHE A 102 -7.62 -8.61 8.42
C PHE A 102 -6.91 -8.87 9.76
N MET A 103 -6.41 -7.82 10.41
CA MET A 103 -5.56 -7.94 11.62
C MET A 103 -6.31 -8.51 12.82
N THR A 104 -7.57 -8.11 13.00
CA THR A 104 -8.40 -8.50 14.14
C THR A 104 -9.83 -8.83 13.71
N SER A 105 -10.61 -9.41 14.63
CA SER A 105 -12.05 -9.63 14.43
C SER A 105 -12.81 -8.32 14.20
N ASP A 106 -12.38 -7.24 14.84
CA ASP A 106 -13.07 -5.94 14.75
C ASP A 106 -12.79 -5.28 13.41
N VAL A 107 -11.56 -5.39 12.90
CA VAL A 107 -11.22 -4.95 11.54
C VAL A 107 -11.97 -5.78 10.50
N THR A 108 -12.15 -7.08 10.75
CA THR A 108 -13.00 -7.94 9.90
C THR A 108 -14.46 -7.47 9.93
N ALA A 109 -14.99 -7.10 11.10
CA ALA A 109 -16.35 -6.60 11.24
C ALA A 109 -16.52 -5.27 10.52
N LEU A 110 -15.56 -4.35 10.64
CA LEU A 110 -15.52 -3.10 9.88
C LEU A 110 -15.55 -3.36 8.38
N ALA A 111 -14.66 -4.21 7.85
CA ALA A 111 -14.64 -4.53 6.41
C ALA A 111 -15.98 -5.07 5.90
N LYS A 112 -16.67 -5.90 6.70
CA LYS A 112 -18.01 -6.39 6.37
C LYS A 112 -19.06 -5.28 6.39
N ALA A 113 -18.99 -4.38 7.37
CA ALA A 113 -19.89 -3.23 7.47
C ALA A 113 -19.69 -2.28 6.29
N GLU A 114 -18.44 -1.96 5.92
CA GLU A 114 -18.12 -1.13 4.77
C GLU A 114 -18.67 -1.75 3.47
N LEU A 115 -18.54 -3.07 3.27
CA LEU A 115 -19.16 -3.72 2.11
C LEU A 115 -20.69 -3.72 2.14
N LEU A 116 -21.30 -3.86 3.32
CA LEU A 116 -22.76 -3.89 3.47
C LEU A 116 -23.38 -2.51 3.20
N PHE A 117 -22.72 -1.45 3.67
CA PHE A 117 -23.20 -0.07 3.60
C PHE A 117 -22.47 0.79 2.56
N ARG A 118 -21.72 0.14 1.66
CA ARG A 118 -20.96 0.80 0.60
C ARG A 118 -21.83 1.72 -0.25
N GLU A 119 -21.22 2.79 -0.76
CA GLU A 119 -21.89 3.73 -1.63
C GLU A 119 -22.39 3.04 -2.91
N PRO A 120 -23.56 3.41 -3.45
CA PRO A 120 -24.03 2.84 -4.71
C PRO A 120 -23.01 3.01 -5.84
N GLY A 121 -22.58 1.89 -6.42
CA GLY A 121 -21.57 1.83 -7.49
C GLY A 121 -20.12 2.05 -7.05
N SER A 122 -19.87 1.95 -5.74
CA SER A 122 -18.55 1.66 -5.16
C SER A 122 -17.88 0.45 -5.80
N VAL A 123 -16.56 0.51 -5.98
CA VAL A 123 -15.78 -0.55 -6.64
C VAL A 123 -14.92 -1.30 -5.62
N TRP A 124 -15.49 -2.35 -5.05
CA TRP A 124 -14.80 -3.30 -4.20
C TRP A 124 -14.50 -4.59 -4.96
N ASP A 125 -13.21 -4.96 -5.06
CA ASP A 125 -12.84 -6.28 -5.54
C ASP A 125 -12.89 -7.25 -4.36
N GLU A 126 -14.07 -7.80 -4.09
CA GLU A 126 -14.31 -8.65 -2.92
C GLU A 126 -13.39 -9.88 -2.90
N GLU A 127 -13.14 -10.51 -4.06
CA GLU A 127 -12.24 -11.67 -4.10
C GLU A 127 -10.83 -11.27 -3.67
N ARG A 128 -10.30 -10.18 -4.22
CA ARG A 128 -8.98 -9.66 -3.86
C ARG A 128 -8.95 -9.18 -2.41
N LEU A 129 -9.97 -8.47 -1.95
CA LEU A 129 -10.10 -7.97 -0.58
C LEU A 129 -10.06 -9.10 0.45
N TRP A 130 -10.73 -10.23 0.20
CA TRP A 130 -10.81 -11.31 1.19
C TRP A 130 -9.72 -12.37 1.07
N THR A 131 -9.13 -12.55 -0.12
CA THR A 131 -8.24 -13.71 -0.36
C THR A 131 -6.79 -13.35 -0.69
N ASN A 132 -6.51 -12.10 -1.07
CA ASN A 132 -5.18 -11.68 -1.51
C ASN A 132 -4.45 -10.90 -0.41
N LEU A 133 -3.51 -11.61 0.24
CA LEU A 133 -2.16 -11.17 0.60
C LEU A 133 -1.80 -9.69 0.46
N LEU A 134 -1.76 -9.30 -0.82
CA LEU A 134 -1.16 -8.10 -1.37
C LEU A 134 -2.23 -7.11 -1.85
N SER A 135 -3.48 -7.25 -1.39
CA SER A 135 -4.55 -6.32 -1.71
C SER A 135 -4.27 -4.95 -1.09
N SER A 136 -4.24 -3.89 -1.90
CA SER A 136 -4.18 -2.52 -1.40
C SER A 136 -5.45 -2.19 -0.62
N GLN A 137 -6.64 -2.62 -1.08
CA GLN A 137 -7.89 -2.42 -0.33
C GLN A 137 -7.85 -3.06 1.07
N ALA A 138 -7.27 -4.26 1.20
CA ALA A 138 -7.11 -4.88 2.52
C ALA A 138 -6.05 -4.16 3.38
N LEU A 139 -4.97 -3.67 2.76
CA LEU A 139 -3.99 -2.80 3.44
C LEU A 139 -4.66 -1.51 3.93
N THR A 140 -5.46 -0.85 3.10
CA THR A 140 -6.21 0.37 3.46
C THR A 140 -7.04 0.15 4.70
N VAL A 141 -7.88 -0.89 4.70
CA VAL A 141 -8.73 -1.19 5.87
C VAL A 141 -7.87 -1.54 7.10
N ASN A 142 -6.85 -2.39 6.97
CA ASN A 142 -5.99 -2.72 8.11
C ASN A 142 -5.24 -1.50 8.67
N LEU A 143 -4.78 -0.58 7.81
CA LEU A 143 -4.02 0.60 8.23
C LEU A 143 -4.91 1.63 8.92
N TRP A 144 -6.11 1.87 8.40
CA TRP A 144 -6.99 2.95 8.85
C TRP A 144 -8.05 2.53 9.86
N ALA A 145 -8.34 1.23 10.00
CA ALA A 145 -9.29 0.72 10.99
C ALA A 145 -9.04 1.21 12.44
N PRO A 146 -7.82 1.13 13.01
CA PRO A 146 -7.61 1.61 14.38
C PRO A 146 -7.94 3.10 14.53
N MET A 147 -7.61 3.91 13.51
CA MET A 147 -7.95 5.33 13.47
C MET A 147 -9.46 5.59 13.27
N ALA A 148 -10.17 4.69 12.57
CA ALA A 148 -11.62 4.77 12.42
C ALA A 148 -12.35 4.36 13.71
N PHE A 149 -11.75 3.50 14.53
CA PHE A 149 -12.27 3.14 15.85
C PHE A 149 -11.98 4.21 16.91
N ASP A 150 -10.83 4.88 16.81
CA ASP A 150 -10.42 5.97 17.70
C ASP A 150 -9.97 7.20 16.91
N LEU A 151 -10.84 8.21 16.86
CA LEU A 151 -10.56 9.47 16.16
C LEU A 151 -9.54 10.36 16.90
N HIS A 152 -9.27 10.12 18.19
CA HIS A 152 -8.16 10.79 18.89
C HIS A 152 -6.82 10.24 18.41
N LEU A 153 -6.71 8.92 18.24
CA LEU A 153 -5.56 8.31 17.57
C LEU A 153 -5.40 8.86 16.15
N ALA A 154 -6.48 8.92 15.37
CA ALA A 154 -6.45 9.50 14.03
C ALA A 154 -5.94 10.94 14.05
N SER A 155 -6.44 11.76 14.97
CA SER A 155 -6.01 13.14 15.17
C SER A 155 -4.52 13.22 15.50
N ALA A 156 -4.03 12.43 16.45
CA ALA A 156 -2.61 12.43 16.83
C ALA A 156 -1.69 12.02 15.68
N VAL A 157 -2.09 11.00 14.91
CA VAL A 157 -1.32 10.53 13.75
C VAL A 157 -1.24 11.63 12.68
N TRP A 158 -2.37 12.20 12.28
CA TRP A 158 -2.41 13.15 11.18
C TRP A 158 -1.95 14.56 11.57
N GLN A 159 -2.05 14.97 12.83
CA GLN A 159 -1.37 16.16 13.34
C GLN A 159 0.15 16.04 13.20
N THR A 160 0.71 14.85 13.44
CA THR A 160 2.16 14.60 13.36
C THR A 160 2.62 14.56 11.90
N LEU A 161 1.86 13.92 11.01
CA LEU A 161 2.23 13.78 9.60
C LEU A 161 1.93 15.03 8.77
N LEU A 162 0.89 15.80 9.12
CA LEU A 162 0.46 17.01 8.42
C LEU A 162 0.36 18.19 9.41
N PRO A 163 1.50 18.61 10.01
CA PRO A 163 1.51 19.67 10.99
C PRO A 163 1.04 21.00 10.36
N GLY A 164 0.21 21.74 11.10
CA GLY A 164 -0.36 22.99 10.60
C GLY A 164 -1.53 22.82 9.62
N PHE A 165 -1.92 21.59 9.29
CA PHE A 165 -3.11 21.32 8.47
C PHE A 165 -4.22 20.59 9.25
N VAL A 166 -3.85 19.60 10.07
CA VAL A 166 -4.83 18.82 10.86
C VAL A 166 -4.82 19.29 12.31
N HIS A 167 -5.98 19.69 12.84
CA HIS A 167 -6.20 19.83 14.28
C HIS A 167 -6.96 18.63 14.86
N SER A 168 -8.01 18.16 14.21
CA SER A 168 -8.67 16.93 14.66
C SER A 168 -9.32 16.21 13.48
N VAL A 169 -9.29 14.88 13.49
CA VAL A 169 -10.08 14.06 12.58
C VAL A 169 -11.45 13.83 13.20
N THR A 170 -12.50 14.07 12.43
CA THR A 170 -13.90 13.98 12.88
C THR A 170 -14.64 12.79 12.26
N ARG A 171 -14.16 12.28 11.13
CA ARG A 171 -14.73 11.11 10.47
C ARG A 171 -13.72 10.47 9.52
N ILE A 172 -13.81 9.15 9.35
CA ILE A 172 -13.10 8.39 8.31
C ILE A 172 -14.15 7.63 7.48
N ARG A 173 -14.00 7.70 6.15
CA ARG A 173 -14.83 6.99 5.18
C ARG A 173 -13.94 6.18 4.25
N PHE A 174 -14.32 4.95 3.94
CA PHE A 174 -13.60 4.07 3.03
C PHE A 174 -14.28 4.05 1.66
N GLU A 175 -13.48 4.00 0.59
CA GLU A 175 -13.96 4.01 -0.79
C GLU A 175 -15.01 5.12 -1.00
N HIS A 176 -14.57 6.38 -0.95
CA HIS A 176 -15.48 7.52 -0.97
C HIS A 176 -15.39 8.32 -2.26
N SER A 177 -16.55 8.67 -2.82
CA SER A 177 -16.66 9.61 -3.94
C SER A 177 -17.72 10.68 -3.63
N PRO A 178 -17.37 11.98 -3.59
CA PRO A 178 -18.28 13.06 -3.18
C PRO A 178 -19.44 13.30 -4.15
N GLY A 179 -19.30 12.88 -5.42
CA GLY A 179 -20.32 13.04 -6.46
C GLY A 179 -20.27 11.92 -7.49
N ARG A 180 -20.20 10.68 -7.00
CA ARG A 180 -20.14 9.48 -7.84
C ARG A 180 -21.21 9.49 -8.93
N PHE A 181 -20.78 9.28 -10.17
CA PHE A 181 -21.61 9.33 -11.38
C PHE A 181 -22.36 10.65 -11.66
N GLN A 182 -22.10 11.72 -10.91
CA GLN A 182 -22.69 13.03 -11.17
C GLN A 182 -21.86 13.83 -12.18
N GLU A 183 -22.53 14.51 -13.12
CA GLU A 183 -21.88 15.29 -14.19
C GLU A 183 -21.16 16.54 -13.69
N ASN A 184 -21.57 17.07 -12.53
CA ASN A 184 -20.91 18.18 -11.86
C ASN A 184 -19.52 17.81 -11.30
N TYR A 185 -19.16 16.51 -11.28
CA TYR A 185 -17.81 15.98 -11.10
C TYR A 185 -17.32 15.36 -12.43
N PHE A 186 -17.11 14.04 -12.46
CA PHE A 186 -16.59 13.31 -13.63
C PHE A 186 -17.62 12.40 -14.32
N GLY A 187 -18.80 12.19 -13.72
CA GLY A 187 -19.78 11.23 -14.23
C GLY A 187 -19.27 9.77 -14.21
N ASP A 188 -18.33 9.42 -13.33
CA ASP A 188 -17.80 8.05 -13.17
C ASP A 188 -17.72 7.60 -11.70
N GLY A 189 -17.12 6.41 -11.51
CA GLY A 189 -16.85 5.82 -10.21
C GLY A 189 -15.47 6.17 -9.64
N THR A 190 -14.82 7.27 -10.03
CA THR A 190 -13.59 7.72 -9.36
C THR A 190 -13.87 7.93 -7.88
N ALA A 191 -13.02 7.40 -7.02
CA ALA A 191 -13.16 7.43 -5.57
C ALA A 191 -11.76 7.53 -4.93
N PHE A 192 -11.72 8.00 -3.70
CA PHE A 192 -10.56 7.88 -2.83
C PHE A 192 -10.62 6.56 -2.07
N ASP A 193 -9.48 5.93 -1.82
CA ASP A 193 -9.42 4.77 -0.92
C ASP A 193 -9.92 5.15 0.50
N VAL A 194 -9.55 6.33 0.99
CA VAL A 194 -10.03 6.91 2.26
C VAL A 194 -10.30 8.41 2.12
N LEU A 195 -11.37 8.89 2.73
CA LEU A 195 -11.56 10.30 3.05
C LEU A 195 -11.63 10.49 4.57
N ALA A 196 -10.69 11.24 5.14
CA ALA A 196 -10.76 11.70 6.52
C ALA A 196 -11.27 13.14 6.55
N GLU A 197 -12.42 13.36 7.18
CA GLU A 197 -12.93 14.70 7.48
C GLU A 197 -12.20 15.25 8.71
N ILE A 198 -11.79 16.51 8.65
CA ILE A 198 -10.99 17.15 9.70
C ILE A 198 -11.54 18.52 10.09
N VAL A 199 -11.07 18.99 11.24
CA VAL A 199 -11.01 20.41 11.60
C VAL A 199 -9.57 20.85 11.46
N THR A 200 -9.36 22.00 10.82
CA THR A 200 -8.04 22.65 10.67
C THR A 200 -7.65 23.38 11.96
N PRO A 201 -6.37 23.77 12.15
CA PRO A 201 -5.94 24.61 13.28
C PRO A 201 -6.72 25.92 13.43
N GLU A 202 -7.23 26.46 12.32
CA GLU A 202 -8.06 27.66 12.28
C GLU A 202 -9.52 27.41 12.71
N GLY A 203 -9.93 26.16 12.89
CA GLY A 203 -11.29 25.78 13.26
C GLY A 203 -12.22 25.51 12.08
N GLU A 204 -11.72 25.58 10.85
CA GLU A 204 -12.49 25.39 9.62
C GLU A 204 -12.57 23.91 9.20
N PRO A 205 -13.67 23.47 8.55
CA PRO A 205 -13.79 22.11 8.06
C PRO A 205 -12.84 21.86 6.89
N GLY A 206 -12.11 20.76 6.94
CA GLY A 206 -11.18 20.32 5.89
C GLY A 206 -11.29 18.82 5.61
N PHE A 207 -10.45 18.32 4.71
CA PHE A 207 -10.29 16.87 4.52
C PHE A 207 -8.87 16.44 4.15
N VAL A 208 -8.57 15.17 4.41
CA VAL A 208 -7.45 14.43 3.84
C VAL A 208 -8.02 13.29 2.99
N ALA A 209 -7.80 13.37 1.68
CA ALA A 209 -8.16 12.33 0.73
C ALA A 209 -6.92 11.45 0.48
N ALA A 210 -7.01 10.14 0.68
CA ALA A 210 -5.86 9.24 0.60
C ALA A 210 -6.04 8.17 -0.47
N GLU A 211 -4.97 7.91 -1.22
CA GLU A 211 -4.82 6.79 -2.14
C GLU A 211 -3.67 5.87 -1.68
N ILE A 212 -3.94 4.58 -1.56
CA ILE A 212 -2.98 3.62 -1.01
C ILE A 212 -2.53 2.66 -2.11
N LYS A 213 -1.23 2.59 -2.34
CA LYS A 213 -0.61 1.57 -3.21
C LYS A 213 0.26 0.65 -2.39
N PHE A 214 0.19 -0.65 -2.67
CA PHE A 214 1.07 -1.64 -2.05
C PHE A 214 2.10 -2.16 -3.05
N VAL A 215 1.70 -3.13 -3.88
CA VAL A 215 2.59 -3.78 -4.89
C VAL A 215 2.42 -3.21 -6.29
N GLU A 216 1.47 -2.30 -6.47
CA GLU A 216 1.20 -1.62 -7.74
C GLU A 216 2.44 -0.86 -8.24
N GLU A 217 2.64 -0.88 -9.56
CA GLU A 217 3.79 -0.27 -10.23
C GLU A 217 3.48 1.09 -10.86
N MET A 218 2.33 1.68 -10.56
CA MET A 218 1.84 2.89 -11.25
C MET A 218 1.76 2.69 -12.77
N LEU A 219 1.36 1.49 -13.19
CA LEU A 219 1.25 1.06 -14.58
C LEU A 219 -0.14 0.51 -14.95
N ALA A 220 -1.09 0.57 -14.01
CA ALA A 220 -2.45 0.14 -14.29
C ALA A 220 -3.02 0.95 -15.47
N PRO A 221 -3.73 0.32 -16.42
CA PRO A 221 -4.28 1.01 -17.58
C PRO A 221 -5.06 2.26 -17.16
N ALA A 222 -4.83 3.36 -17.87
CA ALA A 222 -5.58 4.59 -17.66
C ALA A 222 -7.08 4.35 -17.87
N ALA A 223 -7.91 5.14 -17.17
CA ALA A 223 -9.34 5.13 -17.43
C ALA A 223 -9.62 5.47 -18.90
N ARG A 224 -10.78 5.03 -19.41
CA ARG A 224 -11.24 5.47 -20.73
C ARG A 224 -11.36 6.99 -20.70
N HIS A 225 -10.63 7.66 -21.57
CA HIS A 225 -10.56 9.11 -21.65
C HIS A 225 -11.95 9.75 -21.84
N ARG A 226 -12.14 10.92 -21.22
CA ARG A 226 -13.33 11.77 -21.27
C ARG A 226 -12.90 13.24 -21.32
N ASP A 227 -13.58 14.04 -22.14
CA ASP A 227 -13.29 15.47 -22.30
C ASP A 227 -13.35 16.22 -20.96
N ARG A 228 -14.28 15.81 -20.08
CA ARG A 228 -14.45 16.37 -18.74
C ARG A 228 -13.17 16.32 -17.90
N TYR A 229 -12.32 15.33 -18.11
CA TYR A 229 -11.06 15.23 -17.37
C TYR A 229 -10.08 16.33 -17.77
N ASP A 230 -9.98 16.64 -19.07
CA ASP A 230 -9.07 17.67 -19.56
C ASP A 230 -9.58 19.07 -19.18
N GLU A 231 -10.90 19.29 -19.29
CA GLU A 231 -11.58 20.50 -18.82
C GLU A 231 -11.28 20.76 -17.33
N THR A 232 -11.61 19.81 -16.46
CA THR A 232 -11.43 19.96 -15.00
C THR A 232 -9.97 20.03 -14.59
N THR A 233 -9.04 19.39 -15.34
CA THR A 233 -7.60 19.54 -15.09
C THR A 233 -7.15 20.98 -15.32
N ARG A 234 -7.56 21.61 -16.42
CA ARG A 234 -7.26 23.03 -16.70
C ARG A 234 -7.91 23.96 -15.67
N GLU A 235 -9.20 23.76 -15.39
CA GLU A 235 -9.96 24.61 -14.45
C GLU A 235 -9.48 24.50 -13.00
N SER A 236 -8.93 23.35 -12.61
CA SER A 236 -8.39 23.13 -11.27
C SER A 236 -7.26 24.10 -10.92
N GLY A 237 -6.50 24.59 -11.91
CA GLY A 237 -5.35 25.46 -11.69
C GLY A 237 -4.22 24.82 -10.86
N LEU A 238 -4.23 23.50 -10.66
CA LEU A 238 -3.25 22.77 -9.82
C LEU A 238 -1.86 22.65 -10.48
N TYR A 239 -1.84 22.47 -11.80
CA TYR A 239 -0.67 22.01 -12.55
C TYR A 239 0.08 23.14 -13.24
N LEU A 240 1.42 23.03 -13.29
CA LEU A 240 2.31 23.93 -14.04
C LEU A 240 1.97 23.94 -15.54
N ASP A 241 1.76 22.74 -16.10
CA ASP A 241 1.24 22.52 -17.44
C ASP A 241 0.10 21.49 -17.39
N PRO A 242 -1.18 21.90 -17.44
CA PRO A 242 -2.30 20.97 -17.41
C PRO A 242 -2.38 20.05 -18.64
N GLU A 243 -1.60 20.32 -19.70
CA GLU A 243 -1.54 19.50 -20.92
C GLU A 243 -0.33 18.56 -20.96
N ASP A 244 0.50 18.50 -19.91
CA ASP A 244 1.68 17.63 -19.91
C ASP A 244 1.27 16.17 -20.19
N PRO A 245 1.84 15.50 -21.22
CA PRO A 245 1.53 14.11 -21.54
C PRO A 245 1.75 13.12 -20.39
N LEU A 246 2.60 13.46 -19.41
CA LEU A 246 2.81 12.70 -18.18
C LEU A 246 1.52 12.51 -17.41
N LEU A 247 0.69 13.55 -17.29
CA LEU A 247 -0.59 13.53 -16.57
C LEU A 247 -1.61 12.56 -17.19
N ARG A 248 -1.39 12.13 -18.43
CA ARG A 248 -2.21 11.14 -19.15
C ARG A 248 -1.65 9.72 -19.08
N ARG A 249 -0.45 9.52 -18.51
CA ARG A 249 0.17 8.19 -18.42
C ARG A 249 -0.51 7.31 -17.36
N PRO A 250 -0.50 5.98 -17.54
CA PRO A 250 -0.85 5.02 -16.49
C PRO A 250 -0.28 5.41 -15.12
N GLY A 251 -1.09 5.26 -14.07
CA GLY A 251 -0.74 5.70 -12.71
C GLY A 251 -0.91 7.20 -12.45
N PHE A 252 -0.26 8.05 -13.25
CA PHE A 252 -0.35 9.52 -13.11
C PHE A 252 -1.76 10.04 -13.43
N GLU A 253 -2.41 9.43 -14.41
CA GLU A 253 -3.80 9.75 -14.79
C GLU A 253 -4.77 9.55 -13.62
N GLN A 254 -4.58 8.49 -12.83
CA GLN A 254 -5.38 8.21 -11.64
C GLN A 254 -5.13 9.27 -10.57
N LEU A 255 -3.86 9.52 -10.21
CA LEU A 255 -3.50 10.54 -9.22
C LEU A 255 -4.05 11.91 -9.62
N ARG A 256 -3.93 12.27 -10.90
CA ARG A 256 -4.47 13.51 -11.44
C ARG A 256 -5.98 13.60 -11.26
N ARG A 257 -6.74 12.56 -11.60
CA ARG A 257 -8.21 12.55 -11.41
C ARG A 257 -8.58 12.70 -9.95
N GLU A 258 -7.94 11.97 -9.05
CA GLU A 258 -8.22 12.04 -7.62
C GLU A 258 -7.88 13.42 -7.05
N HIS A 259 -6.73 14.00 -7.42
CA HIS A 259 -6.36 15.33 -6.96
C HIS A 259 -7.29 16.43 -7.49
N VAL A 260 -7.68 16.36 -8.78
CA VAL A 260 -8.67 17.27 -9.36
C VAL A 260 -10.04 17.10 -8.70
N MET A 261 -10.44 15.87 -8.36
CA MET A 261 -11.68 15.61 -7.61
C MET A 261 -11.65 16.25 -6.22
N ALA A 262 -10.49 16.20 -5.54
CA ALA A 262 -10.29 16.87 -4.27
C ALA A 262 -10.39 18.40 -4.43
N GLN A 263 -9.77 19.00 -5.46
CA GLN A 263 -9.90 20.44 -5.74
C GLN A 263 -11.36 20.82 -6.00
N LEU A 264 -12.09 20.03 -6.78
CA LEU A 264 -13.51 20.24 -7.03
C LEU A 264 -14.36 20.21 -5.75
N MET A 265 -13.99 19.44 -4.73
CA MET A 265 -14.67 19.49 -3.43
C MET A 265 -14.50 20.85 -2.75
N VAL A 266 -13.29 21.41 -2.76
CA VAL A 266 -12.99 22.74 -2.22
C VAL A 266 -13.72 23.81 -3.01
N ASP A 267 -13.62 23.78 -4.35
CA ASP A 267 -14.26 24.76 -5.24
C ASP A 267 -15.79 24.79 -5.08
N LYS A 268 -16.40 23.66 -4.72
CA LYS A 268 -17.86 23.53 -4.48
C LYS A 268 -18.27 23.85 -3.04
N GLY A 269 -17.33 24.21 -2.16
CA GLY A 269 -17.59 24.52 -0.76
C GLY A 269 -17.96 23.30 0.09
N VAL A 270 -17.58 22.09 -0.32
CA VAL A 270 -17.76 20.87 0.51
C VAL A 270 -16.85 20.93 1.74
N ALA A 271 -15.67 21.54 1.60
CA ALA A 271 -14.75 21.83 2.68
C ALA A 271 -13.97 23.12 2.33
N SER A 272 -13.41 23.77 3.35
CA SER A 272 -12.60 24.98 3.16
C SER A 272 -11.23 24.69 2.56
N ARG A 273 -10.60 23.57 2.97
CA ARG A 273 -9.24 23.17 2.55
C ARG A 273 -9.15 21.65 2.41
N GLY A 274 -8.20 21.18 1.61
CA GLY A 274 -7.98 19.76 1.36
C GLY A 274 -6.51 19.41 1.18
N LYS A 275 -6.16 18.16 1.51
CA LYS A 275 -4.91 17.51 1.09
C LYS A 275 -5.24 16.21 0.37
N PHE A 276 -4.65 15.99 -0.79
CA PHE A 276 -4.61 14.68 -1.43
C PHE A 276 -3.29 14.00 -1.11
N ILE A 277 -3.33 12.81 -0.51
CA ILE A 277 -2.13 12.10 -0.08
C ILE A 277 -2.01 10.73 -0.73
N THR A 278 -0.78 10.26 -0.88
CA THR A 278 -0.51 8.86 -1.23
C THR A 278 0.24 8.16 -0.12
N ILE A 279 -0.05 6.88 0.10
CA ILE A 279 0.69 6.04 1.04
C ILE A 279 1.22 4.82 0.30
N VAL A 280 2.55 4.66 0.30
CA VAL A 280 3.24 3.58 -0.42
C VAL A 280 4.39 2.98 0.39
N PRO A 281 4.73 1.68 0.28
CA PRO A 281 5.92 1.13 0.93
C PRO A 281 7.20 1.83 0.46
N ARG A 282 8.10 2.19 1.38
CA ARG A 282 9.38 2.83 1.05
C ARG A 282 10.23 2.03 0.06
N LEU A 283 10.16 0.70 0.14
CA LEU A 283 10.87 -0.20 -0.78
C LEU A 283 10.19 -0.36 -2.16
N ASN A 284 8.94 0.08 -2.33
CA ASN A 284 8.32 0.23 -3.65
C ASN A 284 8.83 1.53 -4.30
N ARG A 285 10.11 1.53 -4.68
CA ARG A 285 10.83 2.71 -5.19
C ARG A 285 10.17 3.34 -6.41
N ARG A 286 9.45 2.55 -7.21
CA ARG A 286 8.74 3.05 -8.39
C ARG A 286 7.56 3.91 -7.97
N ALA A 287 6.73 3.42 -7.05
CA ALA A 287 5.61 4.20 -6.53
C ALA A 287 6.08 5.46 -5.78
N VAL A 288 7.16 5.35 -4.97
CA VAL A 288 7.78 6.51 -4.31
C VAL A 288 8.26 7.54 -5.34
N ALA A 289 8.96 7.11 -6.39
CA ALA A 289 9.43 8.01 -7.44
C ALA A 289 8.28 8.64 -8.22
N SER A 290 7.21 7.89 -8.49
CA SER A 290 6.00 8.43 -9.14
C SER A 290 5.35 9.54 -8.32
N GLY A 291 5.28 9.41 -7.00
CA GLY A 291 4.78 10.48 -6.13
C GLY A 291 5.64 11.75 -6.21
N ALA A 292 6.96 11.61 -6.16
CA ALA A 292 7.88 12.74 -6.29
C ALA A 292 7.81 13.43 -7.66
N ILE A 293 7.72 12.64 -8.74
CA ILE A 293 7.55 13.15 -10.10
C ILE A 293 6.19 13.87 -10.23
N TYR A 294 5.11 13.29 -9.70
CA TYR A 294 3.78 13.91 -9.76
C TYR A 294 3.73 15.23 -8.98
N ALA A 295 4.36 15.30 -7.81
CA ALA A 295 4.44 16.54 -7.03
C ALA A 295 5.17 17.67 -7.78
N ALA A 296 6.14 17.34 -8.65
CA ALA A 296 6.89 18.30 -9.45
C ALA A 296 6.05 18.91 -10.60
N GLU A 297 4.89 18.34 -10.92
CA GLU A 297 3.96 18.88 -11.91
C GLU A 297 3.03 19.97 -11.34
N LEU A 298 3.07 20.21 -10.02
CA LEU A 298 2.16 21.11 -9.33
C LEU A 298 2.79 22.50 -9.15
N HIS A 299 1.95 23.55 -9.20
CA HIS A 299 2.38 24.92 -8.88
C HIS A 299 2.92 25.03 -7.45
N ASP A 300 2.19 24.42 -6.51
CA ASP A 300 2.56 24.36 -5.11
C ASP A 300 2.07 23.03 -4.53
N PRO A 301 2.95 22.01 -4.40
CA PRO A 301 2.55 20.74 -3.82
C PRO A 301 2.18 20.87 -2.34
N SER A 302 2.65 21.89 -1.62
CA SER A 302 2.22 22.10 -0.24
C SER A 302 0.75 22.53 -0.17
N GLY A 303 0.23 23.26 -1.16
CA GLY A 303 -1.11 23.86 -1.06
C GLY A 303 -1.19 24.91 0.05
N ASP A 304 -0.06 25.51 0.43
CA ASP A 304 0.01 26.60 1.41
C ASP A 304 -0.23 27.96 0.74
N THR A 305 -0.21 28.00 -0.60
CA THR A 305 -0.54 29.19 -1.40
C THR A 305 -1.88 29.05 -2.11
N GLN A 306 -2.66 30.13 -2.10
CA GLN A 306 -3.90 30.23 -2.86
C GLN A 306 -3.62 30.24 -4.38
N HIS A 307 -4.65 29.95 -5.17
CA HIS A 307 -4.66 30.23 -6.59
C HIS A 307 -4.57 31.74 -6.87
N ASP A 308 -4.14 32.12 -8.07
CA ASP A 308 -4.07 33.54 -8.50
C ASP A 308 -5.45 34.23 -8.47
N ASP A 309 -6.53 33.46 -8.54
CA ASP A 309 -7.92 33.92 -8.44
C ASP A 309 -8.46 33.97 -6.98
N GLY A 310 -7.61 33.66 -5.99
CA GLY A 310 -7.92 33.71 -4.56
C GLY A 310 -8.57 32.45 -4.00
N ARG A 311 -8.78 31.39 -4.81
CA ARG A 311 -9.30 30.10 -4.30
C ARG A 311 -8.26 29.38 -3.46
N GLU A 312 -8.74 28.60 -2.49
CA GLU A 312 -7.89 27.66 -1.74
C GLU A 312 -7.39 26.53 -2.65
N ARG A 313 -6.14 26.14 -2.47
CA ARG A 313 -5.47 25.11 -3.28
C ARG A 313 -5.35 23.82 -2.47
N VAL A 314 -5.81 22.72 -3.06
CA VAL A 314 -5.56 21.39 -2.49
C VAL A 314 -4.08 21.03 -2.68
N GLY A 315 -3.42 20.69 -1.58
CA GLY A 315 -2.03 20.24 -1.60
C GLY A 315 -1.89 18.74 -1.86
N PHE A 316 -0.69 18.30 -2.24
CA PHE A 316 -0.33 16.91 -2.44
C PHE A 316 0.87 16.49 -1.59
N GLU A 317 0.77 15.37 -0.88
CA GLU A 317 1.89 14.81 -0.14
C GLU A 317 1.97 13.28 -0.24
N ALA A 318 3.19 12.75 -0.35
CA ALA A 318 3.43 11.31 -0.45
C ALA A 318 4.12 10.79 0.81
N PHE A 319 3.44 9.89 1.53
CA PHE A 319 3.96 9.25 2.73
C PHE A 319 4.41 7.81 2.45
N THR A 320 5.44 7.38 3.20
CA THR A 320 5.77 5.96 3.25
C THR A 320 4.87 5.22 4.23
N LEU A 321 4.45 3.99 3.91
CA LEU A 321 3.69 3.13 4.82
C LEU A 321 4.40 2.97 6.18
N GLU A 322 5.73 2.85 6.16
CA GLU A 322 6.57 2.75 7.35
C GLU A 322 6.47 4.00 8.24
N ALA A 323 6.35 5.19 7.66
CA ALA A 323 6.19 6.43 8.43
C ALA A 323 4.84 6.46 9.14
N VAL A 324 3.76 6.09 8.45
CA VAL A 324 2.42 6.03 9.03
C VAL A 324 2.35 5.00 10.16
N ILE A 325 2.89 3.79 9.95
CA ILE A 325 2.94 2.73 10.98
C ILE A 325 3.72 3.21 12.21
N ARG A 326 4.86 3.89 12.01
CA ARG A 326 5.64 4.44 13.13
C ARG A 326 4.84 5.49 13.90
N THR A 327 4.17 6.40 13.21
CA THR A 327 3.35 7.43 13.87
C THR A 327 2.17 6.82 14.64
N ILE A 328 1.54 5.74 14.13
CA ILE A 328 0.53 4.98 14.89
C ILE A 328 1.12 4.43 16.20
N ALA A 329 2.33 3.87 16.15
CA ALA A 329 3.02 3.38 17.35
C ALA A 329 3.31 4.51 18.35
N GLU A 330 3.85 5.63 17.86
CA GLU A 330 4.18 6.81 18.67
C GLU A 330 2.94 7.48 19.27
N ALA A 331 1.79 7.38 18.61
CA ALA A 331 0.50 7.88 19.08
C ALA A 331 -0.20 6.96 20.11
N GLY A 332 0.41 5.83 20.47
CA GLY A 332 -0.06 4.95 21.55
C GLY A 332 -0.47 3.54 21.12
N GLU A 333 -0.52 3.25 19.81
CA GLU A 333 -0.97 1.95 19.26
C GLU A 333 0.21 1.07 18.81
N ALA A 334 1.21 0.93 19.68
CA ALA A 334 2.46 0.21 19.37
C ALA A 334 2.25 -1.30 19.06
N GLU A 335 1.28 -1.95 19.72
CA GLU A 335 0.96 -3.36 19.47
C GLU A 335 0.38 -3.55 18.08
N TYR A 336 -0.64 -2.76 17.72
CA TYR A 336 -1.25 -2.82 16.40
C TYR A 336 -0.28 -2.43 15.28
N ALA A 337 0.53 -1.38 15.51
CA ALA A 337 1.60 -0.99 14.59
C ALA A 337 2.61 -2.13 14.35
N SER A 338 2.93 -2.93 15.37
CA SER A 338 3.81 -4.10 15.23
C SER A 338 3.18 -5.19 14.35
N LEU A 339 1.86 -5.40 14.43
CA LEU A 339 1.13 -6.32 13.54
C LEU A 339 1.19 -5.85 12.08
N LEU A 340 0.96 -4.55 11.85
CA LEU A 340 1.08 -3.94 10.52
C LEU A 340 2.51 -4.09 9.97
N TRP A 341 3.52 -3.82 10.79
CA TRP A 341 4.92 -3.94 10.39
C TRP A 341 5.27 -5.38 9.98
N ALA A 342 4.95 -6.36 10.83
CA ALA A 342 5.24 -7.77 10.59
C ALA A 342 4.61 -8.28 9.28
N ARG A 343 3.43 -7.75 8.92
CA ARG A 343 2.73 -8.15 7.70
C ARG A 343 3.22 -7.44 6.44
N TYR A 344 3.46 -6.13 6.51
CA TYR A 344 3.62 -5.30 5.31
C TYR A 344 5.05 -4.76 5.10
N CYS A 345 5.84 -4.63 6.16
CA CYS A 345 7.11 -3.89 6.13
C CYS A 345 8.35 -4.67 6.61
N ASP A 346 8.19 -5.85 7.24
CA ASP A 346 9.31 -6.67 7.74
C ASP A 346 10.08 -7.39 6.61
N PHE A 347 10.77 -6.63 5.76
CA PHE A 347 11.59 -7.19 4.69
C PHE A 347 12.91 -7.79 5.19
N HIS A 348 13.32 -7.54 6.44
CA HIS A 348 14.44 -8.25 7.05
C HIS A 348 14.11 -9.72 7.30
N ARG A 349 12.85 -10.06 7.61
CA ARG A 349 12.37 -11.45 7.62
C ARG A 349 12.53 -12.15 6.27
N VAL A 350 12.32 -11.44 5.17
CA VAL A 350 12.57 -11.97 3.81
C VAL A 350 14.05 -12.24 3.58
N VAL A 351 14.92 -11.28 3.95
CA VAL A 351 16.38 -11.44 3.83
C VAL A 351 16.86 -12.65 4.62
N ARG A 352 16.43 -12.78 5.88
CA ARG A 352 16.79 -13.92 6.75
C ARG A 352 16.40 -15.25 6.10
N HIS A 353 15.15 -15.36 5.65
CA HIS A 353 14.65 -16.58 5.00
C HIS A 353 15.46 -16.94 3.74
N VAL A 354 15.81 -15.96 2.91
CA VAL A 354 16.61 -16.20 1.69
C VAL A 354 18.01 -16.66 2.05
N MET A 355 18.68 -16.02 3.01
CA MET A 355 20.02 -16.41 3.44
C MET A 355 20.05 -17.83 4.02
N GLU A 356 19.10 -18.18 4.89
CA GLU A 356 18.96 -19.53 5.44
C GLU A 356 18.73 -20.57 4.34
N THR A 357 17.88 -20.26 3.36
CA THR A 357 17.57 -21.18 2.26
C THR A 357 18.77 -21.40 1.33
N ILE A 358 19.56 -20.34 1.06
CA ILE A 358 20.78 -20.46 0.23
C ILE A 358 21.82 -21.34 0.92
N VAL A 359 22.04 -21.15 2.23
CA VAL A 359 23.05 -21.92 2.99
C VAL A 359 22.67 -23.41 3.08
N THR A 360 21.38 -23.72 3.17
CA THR A 360 20.89 -25.10 3.30
C THR A 360 20.68 -25.82 1.96
N THR A 361 20.81 -25.13 0.83
CA THR A 361 20.73 -25.75 -0.49
C THR A 361 22.09 -26.38 -0.83
N PRO A 362 22.18 -27.71 -1.08
CA PRO A 362 23.44 -28.37 -1.44
C PRO A 362 24.09 -27.70 -2.65
N THR A 363 25.40 -27.48 -2.60
CA THR A 363 26.11 -26.90 -3.75
C THR A 363 26.29 -27.95 -4.84
N ALA A 364 26.42 -27.54 -6.10
CA ALA A 364 26.60 -28.47 -7.22
C ALA A 364 27.81 -29.42 -7.07
N ASN A 365 28.77 -29.10 -6.19
CA ASN A 365 29.88 -30.00 -5.86
C ASN A 365 29.45 -31.23 -5.06
N ASP A 366 28.38 -31.14 -4.27
CA ASP A 366 27.87 -32.27 -3.47
C ASP A 366 27.18 -33.33 -4.36
N PHE A 367 26.72 -32.93 -5.56
CA PHE A 367 26.20 -33.87 -6.58
C PHE A 367 27.30 -34.65 -7.30
N ASN A 368 28.54 -34.16 -7.32
CA ASN A 368 29.66 -34.85 -7.97
C ASN A 368 30.37 -35.85 -7.04
N LEU A 369 30.38 -35.60 -5.73
CA LEU A 369 30.97 -36.53 -4.74
C LEU A 369 30.14 -37.82 -4.60
N ALA A 370 28.81 -37.73 -4.64
CA ALA A 370 27.93 -38.92 -4.61
C ALA A 370 28.02 -39.79 -5.88
N LYS A 371 28.50 -39.23 -7.01
CA LYS A 371 28.77 -39.98 -8.24
C LYS A 371 30.16 -40.59 -8.31
N THR A 372 31.10 -40.14 -7.49
CA THR A 372 32.44 -40.74 -7.43
C THR A 372 32.47 -41.94 -6.48
N GLU A 373 31.70 -41.92 -5.38
CA GLU A 373 31.58 -43.08 -4.47
C GLU A 373 30.80 -44.28 -5.07
N THR A 374 30.06 -44.09 -6.16
CA THR A 374 29.34 -45.18 -6.85
C THR A 374 30.10 -45.76 -8.05
N ALA A 375 31.29 -45.25 -8.35
CA ALA A 375 32.12 -45.70 -9.47
C ALA A 375 33.40 -46.46 -9.05
N GLU A 376 33.71 -46.55 -7.76
CA GLU A 376 34.86 -47.35 -7.25
C GLU A 376 34.50 -48.79 -6.85
N ASP A 377 33.22 -49.19 -6.94
CA ASP A 377 32.74 -50.56 -6.62
C ASP A 377 32.08 -51.27 -7.83
N ALA A 378 32.66 -51.15 -9.03
CA ALA A 378 32.23 -51.90 -10.23
C ALA A 378 33.36 -52.68 -10.90
#